data_AF-A0A7Y5VWP7-F1
#
_entry.id   AF-A0A7Y5VWP7-F1
#
_cell.length_a   1.000
_cell.length_b   1.000
_cell.length_c   1.000
_cell.angle_alpha   90.00
_cell.angle_beta   90.00
_cell.angle_gamma   90.00
#
_symmetry.space_group_name_H-M   'P 1'
#
loop_
_entity.id
_entity.type
_entity.pdbx_description
1 polymer ?
#
loop_
_entity_poly.entity_id
_entity_poly.type
_entity_poly.pdbx_seq_one_letter_code
_entity_poly.pdbx_strand_id
1 'polypeptide(L)'
;MMLDAAQREVVRQTIVDHCGLRTWELLAYNVRSNHVHVVLSCPQEVRPEQAMSQLKSWCTRRLREAGLVDERAVVWTRHGSTRWINDAKSLSAAAAYVLEGQSSERYR
;
A
#
# COMPACT_ATOMS: atom_id res chain seq x y z
N MET A 1 11.96 7.27 -2.90
CA MET A 1 11.84 7.87 -4.25
C MET A 1 10.43 8.42 -4.45
N MET A 2 10.17 9.18 -5.51
CA MET A 2 8.81 9.49 -5.95
C MET A 2 8.39 8.53 -7.06
N LEU A 3 7.13 8.08 -7.04
CA LEU A 3 6.51 7.25 -8.04
C LEU A 3 5.90 8.12 -9.15
N ASP A 4 6.34 7.92 -10.39
CA ASP A 4 5.72 8.49 -11.59
C ASP A 4 4.39 7.80 -11.94
N ALA A 5 3.76 8.19 -13.04
CA ALA A 5 2.46 7.62 -13.43
C ALA A 5 2.52 6.11 -13.72
N ALA A 6 3.55 5.64 -14.43
CA ALA A 6 3.70 4.23 -14.80
C ALA A 6 4.02 3.38 -13.57
N GLN A 7 4.91 3.87 -12.70
CA GLN A 7 5.27 3.21 -11.45
C GLN A 7 4.07 3.10 -10.51
N ARG A 8 3.27 4.17 -10.39
CA ARG A 8 2.05 4.13 -9.58
C ARG A 8 1.06 3.09 -10.12
N GLU A 9 0.94 2.95 -11.42
CA GLU A 9 0.03 1.97 -12.01
C GLU A 9 0.46 0.53 -11.72
N VAL A 10 1.75 0.22 -11.90
CA VAL A 10 2.30 -1.09 -11.53
C VAL A 10 2.09 -1.39 -10.04
N VAL A 11 2.28 -0.39 -9.16
CA VAL A 11 2.04 -0.56 -7.72
C VAL A 11 0.56 -0.83 -7.43
N ARG A 12 -0.38 -0.10 -8.08
CA ARG A 12 -1.83 -0.35 -7.91
C ARG A 12 -2.19 -1.77 -8.30
N GLN A 13 -1.81 -2.18 -9.51
CA GLN A 13 -2.14 -3.51 -10.01
C GLN A 13 -1.53 -4.60 -9.12
N THR A 14 -0.28 -4.40 -8.69
CA THR A 14 0.39 -5.37 -7.81
C THR A 14 -0.31 -5.53 -6.46
N ILE A 15 -0.83 -4.44 -5.86
CA ILE A 15 -1.59 -4.51 -4.61
C ILE A 15 -2.87 -5.31 -4.81
N VAL A 16 -3.62 -5.03 -5.88
CA VAL A 16 -4.87 -5.74 -6.22
C VAL A 16 -4.59 -7.23 -6.46
N ASP A 17 -3.62 -7.55 -7.31
CA ASP A 17 -3.25 -8.93 -7.64
C ASP A 17 -2.79 -9.71 -6.40
N HIS A 18 -1.93 -9.10 -5.58
CA HIS A 18 -1.40 -9.76 -4.38
C HIS A 18 -2.49 -10.02 -3.35
N CYS A 19 -3.42 -9.07 -3.16
CA CYS A 19 -4.57 -9.29 -2.28
C CYS A 19 -5.45 -10.43 -2.82
N GLY A 20 -5.74 -10.45 -4.12
CA GLY A 20 -6.50 -11.53 -4.76
C GLY A 20 -5.84 -12.90 -4.60
N LEU A 21 -4.53 -13.01 -4.87
CA LEU A 21 -3.75 -14.24 -4.71
C LEU A 21 -3.72 -14.76 -3.28
N ARG A 22 -3.82 -13.86 -2.29
CA ARG A 22 -3.79 -14.20 -0.86
C ARG A 22 -5.17 -14.31 -0.25
N THR A 23 -6.22 -14.15 -1.06
CA THR A 23 -7.60 -14.12 -0.59
C THR A 23 -7.81 -13.06 0.51
N TRP A 24 -7.06 -11.96 0.43
CA TRP A 24 -7.22 -10.79 1.30
C TRP A 24 -8.27 -9.87 0.71
N GLU A 25 -9.16 -9.38 1.56
CA GLU A 25 -10.17 -8.42 1.16
C GLU A 25 -9.55 -7.03 1.10
N LEU A 26 -9.44 -6.46 -0.11
CA LEU A 26 -8.95 -5.11 -0.29
C LEU A 26 -10.10 -4.11 -0.11
N LEU A 27 -10.10 -3.40 1.02
CA LEU A 27 -11.19 -2.50 1.41
C LEU A 27 -11.00 -1.09 0.83
N ALA A 28 -9.77 -0.58 0.83
CA ALA A 28 -9.41 0.69 0.21
C ALA A 28 -7.91 0.75 -0.09
N TYR A 29 -7.50 1.50 -1.11
CA TYR A 29 -6.09 1.81 -1.35
C TYR A 29 -5.93 3.15 -2.06
N ASN A 30 -4.79 3.79 -1.86
CA ASN A 30 -4.41 5.03 -2.53
C ASN A 30 -2.91 5.06 -2.78
N VAL A 31 -2.53 5.03 -4.05
CA VAL A 31 -1.14 5.08 -4.50
C VAL A 31 -0.83 6.49 -5.00
N ARG A 32 -0.13 7.28 -4.17
CA ARG A 32 0.35 8.62 -4.49
C ARG A 32 1.79 8.58 -4.99
N SER A 33 2.30 9.71 -5.44
CA SER A 33 3.70 9.83 -5.87
C SER A 33 4.69 9.66 -4.73
N ASN A 34 4.33 9.98 -3.48
CA ASN A 34 5.24 9.92 -2.33
C ASN A 34 4.82 8.93 -1.23
N HIS A 35 3.59 8.43 -1.26
CA HIS A 35 3.05 7.57 -0.21
C HIS A 35 2.03 6.59 -0.78
N VAL A 36 1.94 5.40 -0.19
CA VAL A 36 0.93 4.39 -0.52
C VAL A 36 0.16 4.03 0.75
N HIS A 37 -1.17 4.18 0.71
CA HIS A 37 -2.07 3.76 1.77
C HIS A 37 -2.88 2.56 1.32
N VAL A 38 -3.06 1.58 2.21
CA VAL A 38 -3.86 0.38 1.95
C VAL A 38 -4.61 0.02 3.23
N VAL A 39 -5.90 -0.27 3.09
CA VAL A 39 -6.76 -0.88 4.10
C VAL A 39 -7.21 -2.21 3.53
N LEU A 40 -6.92 -3.28 4.24
CA LEU A 40 -7.26 -4.64 3.83
C LEU A 40 -7.64 -5.49 5.05
N SER A 41 -8.44 -6.52 4.82
CA SER A 41 -8.67 -7.60 5.76
C SER A 41 -7.80 -8.80 5.38
N CYS A 42 -7.15 -9.41 6.36
CA CYS A 42 -6.31 -10.59 6.18
C CYS A 42 -6.51 -11.56 7.36
N PRO A 43 -6.14 -12.85 7.22
CA PRO A 43 -6.24 -13.82 8.30
C PRO A 43 -5.52 -13.34 9.56
N GLN A 44 -6.03 -13.70 10.74
CA GLN A 44 -5.54 -13.23 12.04
C GLN A 44 -4.06 -13.57 12.27
N GLU A 45 -3.56 -14.63 11.65
CA GLU A 45 -2.17 -15.08 11.73
C GLU A 45 -1.21 -14.13 10.98
N VAL A 46 -1.73 -13.31 10.05
CA VAL A 46 -0.96 -12.33 9.30
C VAL A 46 -0.88 -11.03 10.09
N ARG A 47 0.31 -10.73 10.60
CA ARG A 47 0.56 -9.44 11.25
C ARG A 47 0.61 -8.29 10.22
N PRO A 48 0.17 -7.07 10.57
CA PRO A 48 0.23 -5.91 9.69
C PRO A 48 1.62 -5.65 9.09
N GLU A 49 2.69 -5.87 9.86
CA GLU A 49 4.07 -5.72 9.39
C GLU A 49 4.41 -6.74 8.30
N GLN A 50 3.88 -7.97 8.41
CA GLN A 50 4.04 -9.01 7.40
C GLN A 50 3.26 -8.66 6.13
N ALA A 51 2.01 -8.18 6.26
CA ALA A 51 1.22 -7.73 5.12
C ALA A 51 1.92 -6.58 4.37
N MET A 52 2.35 -5.55 5.10
CA MET A 52 3.11 -4.44 4.54
C MET A 52 4.40 -4.89 3.88
N SER A 53 5.20 -5.74 4.53
CA SER A 53 6.47 -6.22 3.97
C SER A 53 6.26 -6.99 2.67
N GLN A 54 5.20 -7.80 2.58
CA GLN A 54 4.90 -8.53 1.37
C GLN A 54 4.50 -7.60 0.24
N LEU A 55 3.58 -6.65 0.48
CA LEU A 55 3.18 -5.67 -0.53
C LEU A 55 4.39 -4.88 -1.05
N LYS A 56 5.25 -4.38 -0.15
CA LYS A 56 6.49 -3.69 -0.53
C LYS A 56 7.39 -4.55 -1.42
N SER A 57 7.65 -5.80 -1.01
CA SER A 57 8.51 -6.72 -1.76
C SER A 57 7.93 -7.07 -3.14
N TRP A 58 6.64 -7.35 -3.22
CA TRP A 58 5.98 -7.68 -4.50
C TRP A 58 5.94 -6.49 -5.44
N CYS A 59 5.63 -5.29 -4.94
CA CYS A 59 5.67 -4.07 -5.75
C CYS A 59 7.08 -3.77 -6.27
N THR A 60 8.11 -3.90 -5.43
CA THR A 60 9.50 -3.72 -5.87
C THR A 60 9.86 -4.72 -6.97
N ARG A 61 9.46 -5.98 -6.82
CA ARG A 61 9.72 -7.02 -7.84
C ARG A 61 9.03 -6.69 -9.16
N ARG A 62 7.76 -6.29 -9.13
CA ARG A 62 6.98 -5.94 -10.33
C ARG A 62 7.49 -4.70 -11.03
N LEU A 63 7.91 -3.68 -10.28
CA LEU A 63 8.55 -2.49 -10.83
C LEU A 63 9.86 -2.82 -11.56
N ARG A 64 10.67 -3.73 -11.02
CA ARG A 64 11.91 -4.21 -11.66
C ARG A 64 11.64 -5.05 -12.90
N GLU A 65 10.68 -5.97 -12.82
CA GLU A 65 10.24 -6.79 -13.97
C GLU A 65 9.74 -5.91 -15.13
N ALA A 66 9.10 -4.78 -14.81
CA ALA A 66 8.65 -3.79 -15.79
C ALA A 66 9.76 -2.82 -16.27
N GLY A 67 10.99 -2.93 -15.76
CA GLY A 67 12.09 -2.02 -16.10
C GLY A 67 11.88 -0.57 -15.63
N LEU A 68 10.96 -0.35 -14.67
CA LEU A 68 10.59 1.00 -14.20
C LEU A 68 11.46 1.49 -13.04
N VAL A 69 12.27 0.62 -12.44
CA VAL A 69 13.26 0.96 -11.41
C VAL A 69 14.51 0.12 -11.58
N ASP A 70 15.67 0.70 -11.27
CA ASP A 70 16.93 -0.05 -11.26
C ASP A 70 16.92 -1.18 -10.23
N GLU A 71 17.70 -2.23 -10.48
CA GLU A 71 17.85 -3.36 -9.56
C GLU A 71 18.33 -2.92 -8.16
N ARG A 72 19.15 -1.87 -8.11
CA ARG A 72 19.70 -1.31 -6.86
C ARG A 72 18.85 -0.19 -6.27
N ALA A 73 17.75 0.21 -6.92
CA ALA A 73 16.92 1.30 -6.44
C ALA A 73 16.23 0.94 -5.10
N VAL A 74 16.28 1.87 -4.16
CA VAL A 74 15.53 1.80 -2.90
C VAL A 74 14.16 2.43 -3.12
N VAL A 75 13.16 1.58 -3.37
CA VAL A 75 11.78 2.01 -3.68
C VAL A 75 11.06 2.51 -2.42
N TRP A 76 11.17 1.75 -1.32
CA TRP A 76 10.45 2.01 -0.08
C TRP A 76 11.42 2.34 1.06
N THR A 77 10.97 3.17 2.00
CA THR A 77 11.60 3.24 3.32
C THR A 77 11.41 1.91 4.04
N ARG A 78 12.36 1.57 4.93
CA ARG A 78 12.34 0.29 5.68
C ARG A 78 11.07 0.15 6.51
N HIS A 79 10.67 1.22 7.21
CA HIS A 79 9.49 1.24 8.07
C HIS A 79 8.25 1.73 7.32
N GLY A 80 7.10 1.58 7.96
CA GLY A 80 5.84 2.17 7.53
C GLY A 80 4.86 2.12 8.69
N SER A 81 3.80 2.92 8.61
CA SER A 81 2.77 2.94 9.64
C SER A 81 1.82 1.77 9.43
N THR A 82 1.84 0.81 10.35
CA THR A 82 0.90 -0.31 10.41
C THR A 82 0.03 -0.17 11.65
N ARG A 83 -1.26 -0.44 11.52
CA ARG A 83 -2.21 -0.48 12.64
C ARG A 83 -3.19 -1.61 12.42
N TRP A 84 -3.49 -2.34 13.49
CA TRP A 84 -4.65 -3.21 13.53
C TRP A 84 -5.91 -2.34 13.62
N ILE A 85 -6.90 -2.67 12.81
CA ILE A 85 -8.23 -2.05 12.86
C ILE A 85 -9.20 -3.17 13.22
N ASN A 86 -9.64 -3.18 14.48
CA ASN A 86 -10.49 -4.22 15.05
C ASN A 86 -11.90 -3.71 15.41
N ASP A 87 -12.20 -2.44 15.14
CA ASP A 87 -13.54 -1.87 15.32
C ASP A 87 -14.08 -1.27 14.02
N ALA A 88 -15.38 -1.49 13.77
CA ALA A 88 -16.05 -1.11 12.53
C ALA A 88 -16.06 0.42 12.29
N LYS A 89 -16.03 1.24 13.35
CA LYS A 89 -15.98 2.71 13.22
C LYS A 89 -14.62 3.17 12.70
N SER A 90 -13.53 2.62 13.24
CA SER A 90 -12.18 2.89 12.76
C SER A 90 -11.95 2.35 11.35
N LEU A 91 -12.64 1.28 10.94
CA LEU A 91 -12.56 0.77 9.57
C LEU A 91 -13.15 1.75 8.56
N SER A 92 -14.37 2.26 8.82
CA SER A 92 -14.99 3.26 7.94
C SER A 92 -14.17 4.56 7.91
N ALA A 93 -13.61 5.00 9.04
CA ALA A 93 -12.75 6.19 9.09
C ALA A 93 -11.44 5.99 8.31
N ALA A 94 -10.80 4.81 8.42
CA ALA A 94 -9.59 4.50 7.66
C ALA A 94 -9.88 4.38 6.16
N ALA A 95 -10.98 3.74 5.78
CA ALA A 95 -11.41 3.67 4.38
C ALA A 95 -11.68 5.07 3.80
N ALA A 96 -12.44 5.91 4.53
CA ALA A 96 -12.68 7.30 4.15
C ALA A 96 -11.38 8.09 4.02
N TYR A 97 -10.45 7.96 4.96
CA TYR A 97 -9.14 8.62 4.91
C TYR A 97 -8.31 8.23 3.68
N VAL A 98 -8.35 6.94 3.30
CA VAL A 98 -7.64 6.45 2.12
C VAL A 98 -8.30 6.94 0.83
N LEU A 99 -9.63 6.96 0.79
CA LEU A 99 -10.42 7.35 -0.38
C LEU A 99 -10.47 8.87 -0.60
N GLU A 100 -10.71 9.66 0.44
CA GLU A 100 -10.70 11.13 0.39
C GLU A 100 -9.28 11.68 0.23
N GLY A 101 -8.29 10.85 0.58
CA GLY A 101 -6.90 11.21 0.48
C GLY A 101 -6.51 12.19 1.57
N GLN A 102 -5.26 12.12 2.01
CA GLN A 102 -4.70 13.16 2.86
C GLN A 102 -4.61 14.50 2.10
N SER A 103 -5.71 15.22 1.98
CA SER A 103 -5.72 16.68 2.00
C SER A 103 -5.87 17.11 3.45
N SER A 104 -4.86 16.84 4.26
CA SER A 104 -4.64 17.69 5.43
C SER A 104 -3.70 18.81 4.98
N GLU A 105 -4.28 19.91 4.49
CA GLU A 105 -3.71 21.22 4.77
C GLU A 105 -3.66 21.36 6.30
N ARG A 106 -2.52 20.98 6.88
CA ARG A 106 -2.14 21.36 8.23
C ARG A 106 -0.69 21.80 8.21
N TYR A 107 -0.45 22.89 7.49
CA TYR A 107 0.57 23.86 7.86
C TYR A 107 -0.16 25.12 8.31
N ARG A 108 -0.22 25.32 9.63
CA ARG A 108 -0.24 26.62 10.28
C ARG A 108 0.82 26.56 11.37
#